data_AF-A0A5B6WJD0-F1
#
_entry.id   AF-A0A5B6WJD0-F1
#
_cell.length_a   1.000
_cell.length_b   1.000
_cell.length_c   1.000
_cell.angle_alpha   90.00
_cell.angle_beta   90.00
_cell.angle_gamma   90.00
#
_symmetry.space_group_name_H-M   'P 1'
#
loop_
_entity.id
_entity.type
_entity.pdbx_description
1 polymer ?
#
loop_
_entity_poly.entity_id
_entity_poly.type
_entity_poly.pdbx_seq_one_letter_code
_entity_poly.pdbx_strand_id
1 'polypeptide(L)' 'MEQEKSTQIFVDNQAAISITNNPEGEVWLVYCSTKNQYADIFIKALRKAKFDLLRQKLEVCSSTSRMSVNFYDF' A
#
# COMPACT_ATOMS: atom_id res chain seq x y z
N MET A 1 17.28 15.54 -8.43
CA MET A 1 16.34 15.66 -7.30
C MET A 1 17.13 15.29 -6.06
N GLU A 2 17.44 16.26 -5.21
CA GLU A 2 18.13 16.01 -3.94
C GLU A 2 17.11 16.08 -2.81
N GLN A 3 17.22 15.17 -1.83
CA GLN A 3 16.30 15.11 -0.70
C GLN A 3 16.83 16.01 0.43
N GLU A 4 16.25 17.19 0.61
CA GLU A 4 16.69 18.18 1.62
C GLU A 4 16.34 17.79 3.06
N LYS A 5 15.34 16.92 3.26
CA LYS A 5 14.82 16.55 4.59
C LYS A 5 14.79 15.04 4.77
N SER A 6 15.11 14.59 5.97
CA SER A 6 15.05 13.17 6.30
C SER A 6 13.64 12.60 6.11
N THR A 7 13.54 11.40 5.55
CA THR A 7 12.24 10.77 5.27
C THR A 7 11.71 10.09 6.51
N GLN A 8 10.48 10.41 6.89
CA GLN A 8 9.78 9.71 7.96
C GLN A 8 8.97 8.55 7.39
N ILE A 9 9.13 7.36 7.98
CA ILE A 9 8.38 6.17 7.62
C ILE A 9 7.57 5.73 8.84
N PHE A 10 6.25 5.68 8.69
CA PHE A 10 5.33 5.27 9.74
C PHE A 10 5.15 3.75 9.74
N VAL A 11 5.45 3.11 10.87
CA VAL A 11 5.40 1.64 11.02
C VAL A 11 4.56 1.24 12.23
N ASP A 12 3.76 0.18 12.11
CA ASP A 12 2.91 -0.32 13.21
C ASP A 12 3.56 -1.46 14.02
N ASN A 13 4.75 -1.90 13.60
CA ASN A 13 5.54 -2.88 14.33
C ASN A 13 6.70 -2.21 15.08
N GLN A 14 6.62 -2.17 16.40
CA GLN A 14 7.69 -1.63 17.25
C GLN A 14 9.01 -2.41 17.11
N ALA A 15 8.95 -3.71 16.82
CA ALA A 15 10.16 -4.51 16.58
C ALA A 15 10.91 -4.08 15.30
N ALA A 16 10.21 -3.52 14.30
CA ALA A 16 10.85 -2.99 13.10
C ALA A 16 11.73 -1.77 13.41
N ILE A 17 11.34 -0.98 14.42
CA ILE A 17 12.12 0.18 14.88
C ILE A 17 13.42 -0.29 15.53
N SER A 18 13.37 -1.32 16.37
CA SER A 18 14.54 -1.79 17.11
C SER A 18 15.58 -2.53 16.26
N ILE A 19 15.19 -3.11 15.13
CA ILE A 19 16.12 -3.78 14.20
C ILE A 19 16.76 -2.82 13.19
N THR A 20 16.31 -1.58 13.16
CA THR A 20 16.76 -0.62 12.15
C THR A 20 18.18 -0.18 12.45
N ASN A 21 19.08 -0.54 11.55
CA ASN A 21 20.46 -0.08 11.53
C ASN A 21 20.59 1.01 10.45
N ASN A 22 20.00 2.17 10.74
CA ASN A 22 20.00 3.31 9.81
C ASN A 22 20.98 4.38 10.31
N PRO A 23 21.91 4.86 9.48
CA PRO A 23 22.77 5.98 9.86
C PRO A 23 21.91 7.23 10.14
N GLU A 24 22.29 8.00 11.16
CA GLU A 24 21.55 9.20 11.56
C GLU A 24 21.38 10.14 10.36
N GLY A 25 20.12 10.44 10.00
CA GLY A 25 19.79 11.46 8.98
C GLY A 25 19.16 10.95 7.68
N GLU A 26 19.27 9.67 7.32
CA GLU A 26 18.67 9.17 6.07
C GLU A 26 17.15 8.93 6.21
N VAL A 27 16.74 8.18 7.23
CA VAL A 27 15.36 7.71 7.42
C VAL A 27 15.03 7.64 8.91
N TRP A 28 13.84 8.11 9.28
CA TRP A 28 13.30 8.03 10.63
C TRP A 28 12.08 7.12 10.66
N LEU A 29 12.20 6.00 11.36
CA LEU A 29 11.03 5.18 11.66
C LEU A 29 10.24 5.79 12.80
N VAL A 30 8.94 5.99 12.58
CA VAL A 30 8.01 6.52 13.58
C VAL A 30 6.92 5.49 13.82
N TYR A 31 6.71 5.11 15.08
CA TYR A 31 5.62 4.20 15.42
C TYR A 31 4.26 4.83 15.11
N CYS A 32 3.39 4.10 14.41
CA CYS A 32 2.02 4.48 14.10
C CYS A 32 1.10 3.31 14.42
N SER A 33 0.08 3.53 15.26
CA SER A 33 -0.88 2.45 15.54
C SER A 33 -1.61 2.03 14.26
N THR A 34 -1.94 0.74 14.13
CA THR A 34 -2.68 0.18 12.98
C THR A 34 -4.00 0.92 12.69
N LYS A 35 -4.65 1.50 13.72
CA LYS A 35 -5.88 2.31 13.54
C LYS A 35 -5.68 3.58 12.72
N ASN A 36 -4.45 4.10 12.68
CA ASN A 36 -4.06 5.33 12.01
C ASN A 36 -3.23 5.09 10.74
N GLN A 37 -2.96 3.82 10.39
CA GLN A 37 -2.16 3.45 9.24
C GLN A 37 -3.05 3.38 7.99
N TYR A 38 -3.34 4.52 7.34
CA TYR A 38 -4.17 4.56 6.13
C TYR A 38 -3.64 3.69 4.98
N ALA A 39 -2.32 3.44 4.95
CA ALA A 39 -1.70 2.54 3.98
C ALA A 39 -2.23 1.10 4.07
N ASP A 40 -2.73 0.65 5.23
CA ASP A 40 -3.34 -0.69 5.38
C ASP A 40 -4.45 -0.97 4.37
N ILE A 41 -5.16 0.08 3.93
CA ILE A 41 -6.20 -0.03 2.89
C ILE A 41 -5.65 -0.69 1.62
N PHE A 42 -4.37 -0.48 1.33
CA PHE A 42 -3.69 -0.97 0.13
C PHE A 42 -2.91 -2.26 0.34
N ILE A 43 -2.63 -2.66 1.59
CA ILE A 43 -1.74 -3.79 1.92
C ILE A 43 -2.50 -4.95 2.53
N LYS A 44 -3.60 -4.69 3.25
CA LYS A 44 -4.48 -5.74 3.80
C LYS A 44 -5.52 -6.14 2.77
N ALA A 45 -5.74 -7.44 2.65
CA ALA A 45 -6.88 -7.97 1.90
C ALA A 45 -8.17 -7.40 2.50
N LEU A 46 -8.77 -6.44 1.78
CA LEU A 46 -10.06 -5.92 2.16
C LEU A 46 -11.08 -7.06 2.05
N ARG A 47 -11.96 -7.20 3.05
CA ARG A 47 -13.16 -8.04 2.89
C ARG A 47 -13.87 -7.56 1.62
N LYS A 48 -14.37 -8.49 0.79
CA LYS A 48 -14.96 -8.19 -0.53
C LYS A 48 -15.90 -6.97 -0.51
N ALA A 49 -16.81 -6.88 0.47
CA ALA A 49 -17.70 -5.73 0.61
C ALA A 49 -17.01 -4.37 0.80
N LYS A 50 -15.90 -4.31 1.56
CA LYS A 50 -15.09 -3.09 1.73
C LYS A 50 -14.28 -2.79 0.47
N PHE A 51 -13.79 -3.83 -0.20
CA PHE A 51 -13.08 -3.69 -1.48
C PHE A 51 -13.99 -3.13 -2.58
N ASP A 52 -15.21 -3.67 -2.70
CA ASP A 52 -16.20 -3.23 -3.69
C ASP A 52 -16.62 -1.76 -3.43
N LEU A 53 -16.85 -1.39 -2.17
CA LEU A 53 -17.12 0.00 -1.78
C LEU A 53 -15.95 0.94 -2.12
N LEU A 54 -14.71 0.51 -1.90
CA LEU A 54 -13.53 1.28 -2.25
C LEU A 54 -13.41 1.47 -3.78
N ARG A 55 -13.65 0.42 -4.57
CA ARG A 55 -13.65 0.50 -6.04
C ARG A 55 -14.69 1.48 -6.57
N GLN A 56 -15.91 1.46 -6.01
CA GLN A 56 -16.96 2.39 -6.37
C GLN A 56 -16.55 3.84 -6.08
N LYS A 57 -15.95 4.09 -4.92
CA LYS A 57 -15.47 5.43 -4.52
C LYS A 57 -14.30 5.94 -5.35
N LEU A 58 -13.45 5.05 -5.82
CA LEU A 58 -12.32 5.39 -6.70
C LEU A 58 -12.71 5.46 -8.18
N GLU A 59 -14.01 5.30 -8.50
CA GLU A 59 -14.54 5.28 -9.87
C GLU A 59 -13.80 4.27 -10.79
N VAL A 60 -13.33 3.17 -10.20
CA VAL A 60 -12.66 2.11 -10.96
C VAL A 60 -13.71 1.35 -11.75
N CYS A 61 -13.87 1.71 -13.04
CA CYS A 61 -14.70 0.96 -13.97
C CYS A 61 -14.25 -0.50 -14.03
N SER A 62 -15.19 -1.44 -13.93
CA SER A 62 -14.92 -2.82 -14.35
C SER A 62 -14.53 -2.77 -15.83
N SER A 63 -13.33 -3.22 -16.18
CA SER A 63 -12.92 -3.39 -17.57
C SER A 63 -13.72 -4.52 -18.20
N THR A 64 -14.94 -4.23 -18.63
CA THR A 64 -15.65 -5.04 -19.62
C THR A 64 -15.11 -4.70 -21.00
N SER A 65 -13.90 -5.19 -21.27
CA SER A 65 -13.47 -5.56 -22.61
C SER A 65 -12.93 -6.97 -22.52
N ARG A 66 -13.84 -7.95 -22.55
CA ARG A 66 -13.46 -9.30 -22.96
C ARG A 66 -13.05 -9.21 -24.43
N MET A 67 -11.76 -9.03 -24.72
CA MET A 67 -11.23 -9.64 -25.93
C MET A 67 -11.09 -11.13 -25.61
N SER A 68 -12.11 -11.90 -25.98
CA SER A 68 -11.97 -13.33 -26.15
C SER A 68 -10.91 -13.57 -27.23
N VAL A 69 -9.69 -13.90 -26.84
CA VAL A 69 -8.71 -14.48 -27.78
C VAL A 69 -9.09 -15.95 -27.87
N ASN A 70 -9.73 -16.34 -28.96
CA ASN A 70 -10.02 -17.75 -29.23
C ASN A 70 -8.68 -18.44 -29.54
N PHE A 71 -8.17 -19.23 -28.59
CA PHE A 71 -7.07 -20.16 -28.84
C PHE A 71 -7.63 -21.42 -29.51
N TYR A 72 -7.83 -21.36 -30.82
CA TYR A 72 -7.82 -22.54 -31.68
C TYR A 72 -7.09 -22.18 -32.95
N ASP A 73 -5.77 -22.42 -32.95
CA ASP A 73 -4.94 -22.64 -34.13
C ASP A 73 -3.63 -23.29 -33.62
N PHE A 74 -3.66 -24.61 -33.46
CA PHE A 74 -2.51 -25.50 -33.46
C PHE A 74 -2.91 -26.82 -34.13
#